data_AF-A0A1S9CWB5-F1
#
_entry.id   AF-A0A1S9CWB5-F1
#
_cell.length_a   1.000
_cell.length_b   1.000
_cell.length_c   1.000
_cell.angle_alpha   90.00
_cell.angle_beta   90.00
_cell.angle_gamma   90.00
#
_symmetry.space_group_name_H-M   'P 1'
#
loop_
_entity.id
_entity.type
_entity.pdbx_description
1 polymer ?
#
loop_
_entity_poly.entity_id
_entity_poly.type
_entity_poly.pdbx_seq_one_letter_code
_entity_poly.pdbx_strand_id
1 'polypeptide(L)'
;MENSLRHLAEAQGRLQRPLTVAERLKVVFESSEEARRPILFGQLISMVVYLPIFALTGIEGKMFHPMALTVVMALLGAMILSITFVPAAVALFVSGRVSEKENTLMQLAKKAYLPALDFALRNRPLVVTTAVVIVVLSGLLGTRLGTEFVPALDEGDISVQPLRAPGTGLTQSIAMQAVLNKDFENSLNLHLPVQGLWLPQGWPAGLHRRALCPHWWGAGPVAARHPAFHLRRGRVHCSLRRGGAQRPGDDHLHPPAA
;
A
#
# COMPACT_ATOMS: atom_id res chain seq x y z
N MET A 1 28.01 -0.12 6.06
CA MET A 1 28.22 -0.63 7.43
C MET A 1 29.53 -1.40 7.54
N GLU A 2 29.75 -2.45 6.75
CA GLU A 2 30.99 -3.25 6.79
C GLU A 2 32.25 -2.40 6.56
N ASN A 3 32.24 -1.50 5.56
CA ASN A 3 33.38 -0.59 5.33
C ASN A 3 33.68 0.26 6.57
N SER A 4 32.66 0.85 7.17
CA SER A 4 32.78 1.68 8.38
C SER A 4 33.30 0.89 9.59
N LEU A 5 32.88 -0.38 9.74
CA LEU A 5 33.35 -1.27 10.80
C LEU A 5 34.83 -1.64 10.61
N ARG A 6 35.25 -1.93 9.38
CA ARG A 6 36.65 -2.21 9.04
C ARG A 6 37.55 -1.02 9.38
N HIS A 7 37.19 0.18 8.93
CA HIS A 7 37.98 1.39 9.22
C HIS A 7 37.99 1.75 10.71
N LEU A 8 36.90 1.48 11.45
CA LEU A 8 36.90 1.62 12.91
C LEU A 8 37.83 0.62 13.59
N ALA A 9 37.88 -0.63 13.14
CA ALA A 9 38.78 -1.65 13.66
C ALA A 9 40.25 -1.30 13.39
N GLU A 10 40.58 -0.84 12.18
CA GLU A 10 41.92 -0.34 11.81
C GLU A 10 42.35 0.86 12.67
N ALA A 11 41.45 1.84 12.85
CA ALA A 11 41.71 3.02 13.68
C ALA A 11 41.90 2.66 15.16
N GLN A 12 41.14 1.70 15.69
CA GLN A 12 41.31 1.18 17.05
C GLN A 12 42.62 0.40 17.21
N GLY A 13 43.01 -0.39 16.20
CA GLY A 13 44.28 -1.12 16.17
C GLY A 13 45.49 -0.18 16.21
N ARG A 14 45.42 0.95 15.49
CA ARG A 14 46.49 1.95 15.45
C ARG A 14 46.65 2.73 16.75
N LEU A 15 45.55 3.12 17.41
CA LEU A 15 45.61 3.91 18.65
C LEU A 15 45.65 3.07 19.93
N GLN A 16 45.45 1.76 19.86
CA GLN A 16 45.41 0.81 20.99
C GLN A 16 44.51 1.24 22.17
N ARG A 17 43.57 2.17 21.92
CA ARG A 17 42.62 2.74 22.89
C ARG A 17 41.22 2.80 22.27
N PRO A 18 40.14 2.72 23.07
CA PRO A 18 38.80 2.97 22.55
C PRO A 18 38.68 4.44 22.09
N LEU A 19 38.26 4.65 20.84
CA LEU A 19 38.05 6.00 20.28
C LEU A 19 36.93 6.73 21.04
N THR A 20 37.06 8.05 21.17
CA THR A 20 35.99 8.92 21.64
C THR A 20 34.85 9.04 20.61
N VAL A 21 33.66 9.47 21.03
CA VAL A 21 32.49 9.58 20.12
C VAL A 21 32.77 10.53 18.94
N ALA A 22 33.47 11.65 19.18
CA ALA A 22 33.84 12.60 18.14
C ALA A 22 34.81 12.01 17.11
N GLU A 23 35.81 11.25 17.56
CA GLU A 23 36.76 10.55 16.68
C GLU A 23 36.04 9.44 15.87
N ARG A 24 35.12 8.69 16.49
CA ARG A 24 34.33 7.66 15.80
C ARG A 24 33.44 8.26 14.72
N LEU A 25 32.73 9.36 15.02
CA LEU A 25 31.91 10.07 14.04
C LEU A 25 32.72 10.50 12.83
N LYS A 26 33.93 11.05 13.05
CA LYS A 26 34.82 11.47 11.97
C LYS A 26 35.25 10.30 11.09
N VAL A 27 35.74 9.21 11.70
CA VAL A 27 36.19 8.00 10.97
C VAL A 27 35.04 7.33 10.22
N VAL A 28 33.86 7.23 10.84
CA VAL A 28 32.66 6.67 10.21
C VAL A 28 32.20 7.54 9.05
N PHE A 29 32.22 8.86 9.20
CA PHE A 29 31.82 9.78 8.13
C PHE A 29 32.74 9.68 6.92
N GLU A 30 34.05 9.67 7.14
CA GLU A 30 35.08 9.54 6.10
C GLU A 30 34.99 8.17 5.39
N SER A 31 34.95 7.08 6.14
CA SER A 31 34.80 5.72 5.58
C SER A 31 33.46 5.46 4.90
N SER A 32 32.41 6.17 5.29
CA SER A 32 31.10 6.05 4.63
C SER A 32 31.09 6.74 3.27
N GLU A 33 32.00 7.68 2.99
CA GLU A 33 32.00 8.43 1.73
C GLU A 33 32.25 7.53 0.52
N GLU A 34 33.16 6.56 0.66
CA GLU A 34 33.53 5.61 -0.40
C GLU A 34 32.35 4.72 -0.80
N ALA A 35 31.61 4.20 0.19
CA ALA A 35 30.45 3.35 -0.03
C ALA A 35 29.18 4.14 -0.37
N ARG A 36 29.10 5.42 0.01
CA ARG A 36 27.92 6.26 -0.21
C ARG A 36 27.70 6.53 -1.69
N ARG A 37 28.74 6.88 -2.45
CA ARG A 37 28.62 7.17 -3.89
C ARG A 37 27.95 6.03 -4.67
N PRO A 38 28.44 4.78 -4.64
CA PRO A 38 27.83 3.69 -5.41
C PRO A 38 26.40 3.36 -4.96
N ILE A 39 26.09 3.46 -3.66
CA ILE A 39 24.73 3.24 -3.14
C ILE A 39 23.77 4.29 -3.70
N LEU A 40 24.15 5.57 -3.68
CA LEU A 40 23.31 6.65 -4.22
C LEU A 40 23.10 6.50 -5.73
N PHE A 41 24.13 6.14 -6.48
CA PHE A 41 23.98 5.88 -7.91
C PHE A 41 23.05 4.70 -8.19
N GLY A 42 23.16 3.60 -7.46
CA GLY A 42 22.24 2.46 -7.59
C GLY A 42 20.79 2.85 -7.28
N GLN A 43 20.58 3.64 -6.23
CA GLN A 43 19.25 4.12 -5.84
C GLN A 43 18.64 5.08 -6.87
N LEU A 44 19.45 5.96 -7.46
CA LEU A 44 19.04 6.84 -8.56
C LEU A 44 18.66 6.05 -9.80
N ILE A 45 19.44 5.03 -10.18
CA ILE A 45 19.11 4.16 -11.31
C ILE A 45 17.79 3.44 -11.04
N SER A 46 17.58 2.90 -9.84
CA SER A 46 16.31 2.29 -9.45
C SER A 46 15.14 3.26 -9.57
N MET A 47 15.29 4.53 -9.17
CA MET A 47 14.25 5.55 -9.39
C MET A 47 13.96 5.79 -10.88
N VAL A 48 14.99 5.87 -11.71
CA VAL A 48 14.85 6.06 -13.16
C VAL A 48 14.11 4.91 -13.82
N VAL A 49 14.32 3.67 -13.36
CA VAL A 49 13.58 2.48 -13.84
C VAL A 49 12.06 2.58 -13.57
N TYR A 50 11.62 3.34 -12.57
CA TYR A 50 10.20 3.60 -12.31
C TYR A 50 9.63 4.76 -13.14
N LEU A 51 10.46 5.64 -13.71
CA LEU A 51 10.02 6.76 -14.55
C LEU A 51 9.13 6.34 -15.75
N PRO A 52 9.45 5.29 -16.54
CA PRO A 52 8.62 4.90 -17.68
C PRO A 52 7.22 4.43 -17.29
N ILE A 53 6.98 4.04 -16.03
CA ILE A 53 5.65 3.63 -15.56
C ILE A 53 4.67 4.80 -15.62
N PHE A 54 5.14 6.04 -15.44
CA PHE A 54 4.32 7.24 -15.56
C PHE A 54 3.89 7.54 -17.00
N ALA A 55 4.52 6.90 -18.00
CA ALA A 55 4.10 7.01 -19.40
C ALA A 55 2.90 6.11 -19.74
N LEU A 56 2.52 5.17 -18.86
CA LEU A 56 1.36 4.30 -19.06
C LEU A 56 0.05 5.10 -18.91
N THR A 57 -0.75 5.13 -19.96
CA THR A 57 -2.07 5.77 -19.98
C THR A 57 -3.19 4.74 -19.85
N GLY A 58 -4.39 5.17 -19.49
CA GLY A 58 -5.57 4.29 -19.39
C GLY A 58 -5.85 3.77 -17.97
N ILE A 59 -6.55 2.63 -17.90
CA ILE A 59 -6.95 1.99 -16.63
C ILE A 59 -5.71 1.45 -15.90
N GLU A 60 -4.75 0.93 -16.66
CA GLU A 60 -3.45 0.45 -16.17
C GLU A 60 -2.72 1.57 -15.41
N GLY A 61 -2.59 2.75 -16.03
CA GLY A 61 -1.94 3.89 -15.40
C GLY A 61 -2.52 4.24 -14.03
N LYS A 62 -3.85 4.22 -13.86
CA LYS A 62 -4.50 4.54 -12.58
C LYS A 62 -4.18 3.56 -11.47
N MET A 63 -3.90 2.30 -11.81
CA MET A 63 -3.51 1.27 -10.84
C MET A 63 -2.01 1.30 -10.55
N PHE A 64 -1.18 1.57 -11.55
CA PHE A 64 0.28 1.53 -11.41
C PHE A 64 0.91 2.83 -10.90
N HIS A 65 0.32 4.00 -11.19
CA HIS A 65 0.81 5.29 -10.68
C HIS A 65 0.92 5.37 -9.15
N PRO A 66 -0.14 5.05 -8.36
CA PRO A 66 -0.04 5.11 -6.90
C PRO A 66 0.98 4.11 -6.36
N MET A 67 1.13 2.95 -7.01
CA MET A 67 2.12 1.95 -6.63
C MET A 67 3.55 2.45 -6.87
N ALA A 68 3.85 2.98 -8.05
CA ALA A 68 5.17 3.52 -8.37
C ALA A 68 5.54 4.72 -7.47
N LEU A 69 4.58 5.61 -7.20
CA LEU A 69 4.79 6.77 -6.34
C LEU A 69 5.22 6.37 -4.92
N THR A 70 4.60 5.34 -4.35
CA THR A 70 4.98 4.86 -3.01
C THR A 70 6.43 4.35 -2.97
N VAL A 71 6.87 3.62 -3.99
CA VAL A 71 8.25 3.12 -4.08
C VAL A 71 9.24 4.28 -4.26
N VAL A 72 8.98 5.24 -5.15
CA VAL A 72 9.86 6.39 -5.35
C VAL A 72 9.97 7.22 -4.07
N MET A 73 8.86 7.48 -3.38
CA MET A 73 8.86 8.20 -2.10
C MET A 73 9.62 7.41 -1.01
N ALA A 74 9.47 6.09 -0.96
CA ALA A 74 10.23 5.24 -0.04
C ALA A 74 11.73 5.27 -0.34
N LEU A 75 12.12 5.22 -1.61
CA LEU A 75 13.52 5.34 -2.02
C LEU A 75 14.07 6.72 -1.71
N LEU A 76 13.30 7.80 -1.90
CA LEU A 76 13.76 9.15 -1.52
C LEU A 76 13.97 9.25 -0.01
N GLY A 77 13.02 8.75 0.79
CA GLY A 77 13.14 8.68 2.24
C GLY A 77 14.34 7.86 2.70
N ALA A 78 14.52 6.67 2.11
CA ALA A 78 15.66 5.79 2.40
C ALA A 78 17.00 6.45 2.03
N MET A 79 17.05 7.24 0.96
CA MET A 79 18.26 7.97 0.56
C MET A 79 18.64 9.02 1.60
N ILE A 80 17.69 9.85 2.04
CA ILE A 80 17.91 10.87 3.06
C ILE A 80 18.30 10.22 4.40
N LEU A 81 17.57 9.17 4.78
CA LEU A 81 17.81 8.45 6.02
C LEU A 81 19.18 7.73 5.98
N SER A 82 19.57 7.17 4.83
CA SER A 82 20.88 6.51 4.70
C SER A 82 22.06 7.47 4.82
N ILE A 83 21.93 8.73 4.38
CA ILE A 83 23.03 9.71 4.48
C ILE A 83 23.13 10.25 5.91
N THR A 84 22.00 10.44 6.60
CA THR A 84 21.95 11.10 7.91
C THR A 84 21.95 10.12 9.08
N PHE A 85 21.05 9.14 9.04
CA PHE A 85 20.82 8.20 10.14
C PHE A 85 21.86 7.10 10.20
N VAL A 86 22.29 6.54 9.07
CA VAL A 86 23.25 5.40 9.10
C VAL A 86 24.59 5.79 9.74
N PRO A 87 25.25 6.92 9.38
CA PRO A 87 26.50 7.31 10.04
C PRO A 87 26.31 7.62 11.53
N ALA A 88 25.21 8.28 11.89
CA ALA A 88 24.87 8.59 13.28
C ALA A 88 24.62 7.31 14.10
N ALA A 89 23.84 6.38 13.57
CA ALA A 89 23.53 5.11 14.21
C ALA A 89 24.80 4.25 14.39
N VAL A 90 25.65 4.15 13.38
CA VAL A 90 26.92 3.42 13.49
C VAL A 90 27.81 4.04 14.57
N ALA A 91 27.93 5.37 14.62
CA ALA A 91 28.77 6.02 15.64
C ALA A 91 28.23 5.88 17.07
N LEU A 92 26.91 5.84 17.25
CA LEU A 92 26.27 5.72 18.57
C LEU A 92 26.19 4.27 19.06
N PHE A 93 25.77 3.33 18.20
CA PHE A 93 25.55 1.93 18.58
C PHE A 93 26.82 1.09 18.56
N VAL A 94 27.81 1.42 17.71
CA VAL A 94 29.10 0.72 17.70
C VAL A 94 29.98 1.28 18.82
N SER A 95 29.76 0.78 20.03
CA SER A 95 30.56 1.10 21.21
C SER A 95 31.30 -0.12 21.75
N GLY A 96 32.63 -0.03 21.81
CA GLY A 96 33.49 -1.09 22.35
C GLY A 96 34.73 -1.36 21.49
N ARG A 97 35.52 -2.37 21.89
CA ARG A 97 36.62 -2.92 21.08
C ARG A 97 36.00 -3.73 19.94
N VAL A 98 36.04 -3.21 18.72
CA VAL A 98 35.67 -3.91 17.50
C VAL A 98 36.83 -4.84 17.17
N SER A 99 36.86 -6.01 17.82
CA SER A 99 37.76 -7.09 17.41
C SER A 99 37.10 -7.79 16.23
N GLU A 100 37.83 -7.86 15.12
CA GLU A 100 37.49 -8.57 13.89
C GLU A 100 37.42 -10.10 14.16
N LYS A 101 36.42 -10.54 14.93
CA LYS A 101 36.05 -11.96 14.97
C LYS A 101 35.10 -12.19 13.81
N GLU A 102 35.66 -12.61 12.67
CA GLU A 102 34.86 -13.20 11.62
C GLU A 102 33.98 -14.30 12.22
N ASN A 103 32.66 -14.21 12.02
CA ASN A 103 31.73 -15.22 12.47
C ASN A 103 32.06 -16.55 11.75
N THR A 104 31.99 -17.70 12.43
CA THR A 104 32.34 -19.01 11.86
C THR A 104 31.52 -19.33 10.60
N LEU A 105 30.28 -18.83 10.54
CA LEU A 105 29.42 -18.85 9.36
C LEU A 105 30.04 -18.12 8.15
N MET A 106 30.63 -16.94 8.36
CA MET A 106 31.27 -16.16 7.29
C MET A 106 32.51 -16.88 6.75
N GLN A 107 33.28 -17.51 7.64
CA GLN A 107 34.45 -18.31 7.23
C GLN A 107 34.05 -19.54 6.43
N LEU A 108 32.99 -20.25 6.84
CA LEU A 108 32.48 -21.40 6.10
C LEU A 108 31.95 -20.98 4.72
N ALA A 109 31.20 -19.87 4.66
CA ALA A 109 30.72 -19.30 3.41
C ALA A 109 31.88 -18.93 2.46
N LYS A 110 32.94 -18.27 2.96
CA LYS A 110 34.15 -17.99 2.18
C LYS A 110 34.81 -19.27 1.67
N LYS A 111 34.95 -20.29 2.51
CA LYS A 111 35.54 -21.58 2.12
C LYS A 111 34.76 -22.32 1.03
N ALA A 112 33.44 -22.15 0.98
CA ALA A 112 32.60 -22.69 -0.09
C ALA A 112 32.61 -21.82 -1.36
N TYR A 113 32.61 -20.49 -1.20
CA TYR A 113 32.57 -19.53 -2.30
C TYR A 113 33.87 -19.51 -3.11
N LEU A 114 35.04 -19.48 -2.44
CA LEU A 114 36.35 -19.40 -3.09
C LEU A 114 36.60 -20.50 -4.14
N PRO A 115 36.41 -21.80 -3.87
CA PRO A 115 36.62 -22.85 -4.88
C PRO A 115 35.62 -22.76 -6.04
N ALA A 116 34.38 -22.34 -5.78
CA ALA A 116 33.38 -22.13 -6.83
C ALA A 116 33.77 -20.95 -7.74
N LEU A 117 34.29 -19.86 -7.16
CA LEU A 117 34.81 -18.71 -7.90
C LEU A 117 36.03 -19.10 -8.75
N ASP A 118 36.97 -19.86 -8.19
CA ASP A 118 38.14 -20.34 -8.93
C ASP A 118 37.75 -21.24 -10.10
N PHE A 119 36.78 -22.15 -9.91
CA PHE A 119 36.22 -22.96 -10.99
C PHE A 119 35.60 -22.10 -12.09
N ALA A 120 34.80 -21.09 -11.72
CA ALA A 120 34.15 -20.20 -12.67
C ALA A 120 35.15 -19.35 -13.47
N LEU A 121 36.20 -18.85 -12.81
CA LEU A 121 37.25 -18.06 -13.44
C LEU A 121 38.20 -18.90 -14.32
N ARG A 122 38.39 -20.19 -14.01
CA ARG A 122 39.20 -21.11 -14.83
C ARG A 122 38.45 -21.59 -16.07
N ASN A 123 37.14 -21.80 -15.96
CA ASN A 123 36.29 -22.29 -17.05
C ASN A 123 35.36 -21.20 -17.60
N ARG A 124 35.90 -19.99 -17.85
CA ARG A 124 35.15 -18.85 -18.39
C ARG A 124 34.26 -19.17 -19.60
N PRO A 125 34.72 -19.88 -20.66
CA PRO A 125 33.85 -20.14 -21.81
C PRO A 125 32.63 -20.96 -21.40
N LEU A 126 32.79 -21.95 -20.51
CA LEU A 126 31.68 -22.78 -20.02
C LEU A 126 30.66 -21.96 -19.22
N VAL A 127 31.11 -21.06 -18.36
CA VAL A 127 30.21 -20.19 -17.56
C VAL A 127 29.43 -19.26 -18.49
N VAL A 128 30.12 -18.63 -19.45
CA VAL A 128 29.49 -17.71 -20.41
C VAL A 128 28.49 -18.45 -21.30
N THR A 129 28.85 -19.61 -21.85
CA THR A 129 27.91 -20.41 -22.67
C THR A 129 26.69 -20.83 -21.87
N THR A 130 26.88 -21.24 -20.61
CA THR A 130 25.76 -21.65 -19.75
C THR A 130 24.84 -20.47 -19.43
N ALA A 131 25.40 -19.29 -19.12
CA ALA A 131 24.61 -18.08 -18.89
C ALA A 131 23.80 -17.68 -20.13
N VAL A 132 24.41 -17.73 -21.32
CA VAL A 132 23.72 -17.45 -22.59
C VAL A 132 22.59 -18.45 -22.84
N VAL A 133 22.83 -19.74 -22.64
CA VAL A 133 21.80 -20.78 -22.79
C VAL A 133 20.63 -20.54 -21.84
N ILE A 134 20.90 -20.18 -20.57
CA ILE A 134 19.84 -19.85 -19.60
C ILE A 134 19.03 -18.65 -20.07
N VAL A 135 19.68 -17.56 -20.52
CA VAL A 135 18.97 -16.36 -21.02
C VAL A 135 18.08 -16.70 -22.22
N VAL A 136 18.59 -17.48 -23.18
CA VAL A 136 17.83 -17.91 -24.36
C VAL A 136 16.64 -18.79 -23.96
N LEU A 137 16.85 -19.76 -23.06
CA LEU A 137 15.79 -20.63 -22.57
C LEU A 137 14.73 -19.83 -21.80
N SER A 138 15.13 -18.91 -20.92
CA SER A 138 14.21 -18.02 -20.20
C SER A 138 13.41 -17.15 -21.17
N GLY A 139 14.05 -16.60 -22.21
CA GLY A 139 13.35 -15.85 -23.26
C GLY A 139 12.32 -16.70 -24.01
N LEU A 140 12.69 -17.94 -24.37
CA LEU A 140 11.79 -18.88 -25.04
C LEU A 140 10.60 -19.27 -24.15
N LEU A 141 10.83 -19.55 -22.87
CA LEU A 141 9.75 -19.81 -21.91
C LEU A 141 8.86 -18.59 -21.73
N GLY A 142 9.44 -17.38 -21.73
CA GLY A 142 8.72 -16.11 -21.70
C GLY A 142 7.64 -15.97 -22.76
N THR A 143 7.90 -16.47 -23.99
CA THR A 143 6.92 -16.41 -25.09
C THR A 143 5.66 -17.25 -24.87
N ARG A 144 5.67 -18.16 -23.88
CA ARG A 144 4.54 -19.02 -23.55
C ARG A 144 3.68 -18.50 -22.40
N LEU A 145 4.06 -17.41 -21.74
CA LEU A 145 3.25 -16.81 -20.68
C LEU A 145 2.07 -16.04 -21.30
N GLY A 146 0.86 -16.37 -20.88
CA GLY A 146 -0.34 -15.62 -21.23
C GLY A 146 -0.34 -14.21 -20.63
N THR A 147 -0.97 -13.27 -21.31
CA THR A 147 -1.08 -11.87 -20.86
C THR A 147 -2.39 -11.65 -20.10
N GLU A 148 -2.39 -11.89 -18.80
CA GLU A 148 -3.45 -11.44 -17.89
C GLU A 148 -2.89 -10.34 -17.01
N PHE A 149 -3.32 -9.10 -17.22
CA PHE A 149 -2.66 -7.92 -16.63
C PHE A 149 -2.92 -7.78 -15.12
N VAL A 150 -4.07 -8.28 -14.66
CA VAL A 150 -4.47 -8.34 -13.25
C VAL A 150 -5.33 -9.61 -13.10
N PRO A 151 -5.07 -10.49 -12.12
CA PRO A 151 -5.98 -11.60 -11.85
C PRO A 151 -7.38 -11.05 -11.58
N ALA A 152 -8.42 -11.78 -11.98
CA ALA A 152 -9.79 -11.39 -11.71
C ALA A 152 -9.95 -11.07 -10.21
N LEU A 153 -10.31 -9.81 -9.92
CA LEU A 153 -10.53 -9.38 -8.55
C LEU A 153 -11.87 -9.96 -8.09
N ASP A 154 -11.83 -11.03 -7.32
CA ASP A 154 -13.02 -11.60 -6.69
C ASP A 154 -13.41 -10.71 -5.50
N GLU A 155 -14.21 -9.67 -5.76
CA GLU A 155 -14.76 -8.76 -4.74
C GLU A 155 -15.87 -9.42 -3.90
N GLY A 156 -16.14 -10.71 -4.13
CA GLY A 156 -17.19 -11.48 -3.44
C GLY A 156 -18.61 -11.11 -3.89
N ASP A 157 -18.75 -10.22 -4.87
CA ASP A 157 -20.02 -9.82 -5.49
C ASP A 157 -19.97 -10.13 -6.98
N ILE A 158 -20.98 -10.85 -7.47
CA ILE A 158 -21.10 -11.24 -8.88
C ILE A 158 -22.07 -10.28 -9.53
N SER A 159 -21.54 -9.30 -10.27
CA SER A 159 -22.37 -8.37 -11.04
C SER A 159 -22.77 -8.97 -12.39
N VAL A 160 -23.99 -9.52 -12.48
CA VAL A 160 -24.54 -10.04 -13.74
C VAL A 160 -25.20 -8.90 -14.51
N GLN A 161 -24.59 -8.45 -15.60
CA GLN A 161 -25.20 -7.49 -16.54
C GLN A 161 -25.75 -8.21 -17.77
N PRO A 162 -27.07 -8.49 -17.84
CA PRO A 162 -27.67 -9.07 -19.03
C PRO A 162 -27.74 -8.01 -20.14
N LEU A 163 -26.98 -8.22 -21.21
CA LEU A 163 -27.09 -7.44 -22.44
C LEU A 163 -28.45 -7.74 -23.11
N ARG A 164 -29.27 -6.70 -23.31
CA ARG A 164 -30.60 -6.79 -23.96
C ARG A 164 -30.57 -6.15 -25.34
N ALA A 165 -31.35 -6.69 -26.29
CA ALA A 165 -31.47 -6.10 -27.63
C ALA A 165 -32.12 -4.69 -27.54
N PRO A 166 -31.55 -3.66 -28.20
CA PRO A 166 -32.07 -2.31 -28.15
C PRO A 166 -33.43 -2.24 -28.86
N GLY A 167 -34.49 -1.83 -28.14
CA GLY A 167 -35.87 -1.76 -28.66
C GLY A 167 -36.94 -2.40 -27.77
N THR A 168 -36.57 -3.09 -26.69
CA THR A 168 -37.53 -3.65 -25.72
C THR A 168 -38.14 -2.56 -24.84
N GLY A 169 -39.47 -2.49 -24.77
CA GLY A 169 -40.18 -1.54 -23.90
C GLY A 169 -39.79 -1.66 -22.42
N LEU A 170 -39.92 -0.57 -21.66
CA LEU A 170 -39.53 -0.52 -20.24
C LEU A 170 -40.24 -1.58 -19.39
N THR A 171 -41.53 -1.80 -19.64
CA THR A 171 -42.35 -2.82 -18.95
C THR A 171 -41.85 -4.24 -19.24
N GLN A 172 -41.47 -4.53 -20.48
CA GLN A 172 -40.95 -5.83 -20.88
C GLN A 172 -39.53 -6.08 -20.36
N SER A 173 -38.72 -5.02 -20.27
CA SER A 173 -37.37 -5.09 -19.67
C SER A 173 -37.44 -5.43 -18.17
N ILE A 174 -38.39 -4.84 -17.44
CA ILE A 174 -38.64 -5.12 -16.02
C ILE A 174 -39.15 -6.55 -15.82
N ALA A 175 -40.11 -6.99 -16.65
CA ALA A 175 -40.64 -8.36 -16.60
C ALA A 175 -39.55 -9.41 -16.85
N MET A 176 -38.71 -9.20 -17.86
CA MET A 176 -37.59 -10.11 -18.17
C MET A 176 -36.54 -10.13 -17.07
N GLN A 177 -36.31 -9.00 -16.41
CA GLN A 177 -35.37 -8.90 -15.29
C GLN A 177 -35.91 -9.54 -14.00
N ALA A 178 -37.23 -9.54 -13.78
CA ALA A 178 -37.88 -10.24 -12.67
C ALA A 178 -37.85 -11.76 -12.84
N VAL A 179 -38.03 -12.27 -14.07
CA VAL A 179 -37.89 -13.70 -14.38
C VAL A 179 -36.45 -14.14 -14.14
N LEU A 180 -35.48 -13.38 -14.67
CA LEU A 180 -34.06 -13.68 -14.50
C LEU A 180 -33.67 -13.73 -13.02
N ASN A 181 -34.13 -12.79 -12.19
CA ASN A 181 -33.82 -12.76 -10.76
C ASN A 181 -34.39 -13.99 -10.03
N LYS A 182 -35.60 -14.41 -10.39
CA LYS A 182 -36.25 -15.60 -9.80
C LYS A 182 -35.53 -16.90 -10.19
N ASP A 183 -35.03 -16.97 -11.42
CA ASP A 183 -34.27 -18.13 -11.91
C ASP A 183 -32.88 -18.22 -11.25
N PHE A 184 -32.22 -17.07 -11.01
CA PHE A 184 -30.97 -17.04 -10.23
C PHE A 184 -31.19 -17.44 -8.76
N GLU A 185 -32.25 -16.97 -8.12
CA GLU A 185 -32.59 -17.30 -6.72
C GLU A 185 -32.90 -18.79 -6.51
N ASN A 186 -33.56 -19.44 -7.48
CA ASN A 186 -33.89 -20.86 -7.39
C ASN A 186 -32.70 -21.79 -7.72
N SER A 187 -31.72 -21.32 -8.49
CA SER A 187 -30.61 -22.16 -8.99
C SER A 187 -29.37 -22.15 -8.08
N LEU A 188 -29.06 -21.03 -7.42
CA LEU A 188 -28.03 -20.97 -6.37
C LEU A 188 -28.73 -21.01 -5.00
N ASN A 189 -28.79 -22.19 -4.37
CA ASN A 189 -29.31 -22.40 -3.00
C ASN A 189 -28.38 -21.77 -1.92
N LEU A 190 -27.99 -20.51 -2.10
CA LEU A 190 -27.17 -19.71 -1.19
C LEU A 190 -28.02 -18.51 -0.77
N HIS A 191 -28.23 -18.34 0.53
CA HIS A 191 -28.74 -17.10 1.14
C HIS A 191 -27.68 -15.99 0.97
N LEU A 192 -27.39 -15.57 -0.26
CA LEU A 192 -26.60 -14.38 -0.52
C LEU A 192 -27.48 -13.19 -0.14
N PRO A 193 -27.09 -12.38 0.86
CA PRO A 193 -27.83 -11.18 1.17
C PRO A 193 -27.67 -10.23 -0.02
N VAL A 194 -28.67 -10.18 -0.90
CA VAL A 194 -28.74 -9.21 -2.00
C VAL A 194 -28.85 -7.81 -1.37
N GLN A 195 -27.71 -7.20 -1.07
CA GLN A 195 -27.64 -5.94 -0.32
C GLN A 195 -27.96 -4.70 -1.16
N GLY A 196 -28.38 -4.87 -2.42
CA GLY A 196 -29.03 -3.81 -3.19
C GLY A 196 -29.13 -4.11 -4.68
N LEU A 197 -30.35 -4.21 -5.19
CA LEU A 197 -30.62 -4.30 -6.63
C LEU A 197 -30.56 -2.88 -7.24
N TRP A 198 -29.39 -2.48 -7.74
CA TRP A 198 -29.23 -1.23 -8.48
C TRP A 198 -29.58 -1.45 -9.95
N LEU A 199 -30.82 -1.18 -10.32
CA LEU A 199 -31.23 -1.11 -11.73
C LEU A 199 -30.43 0.01 -12.44
N PRO A 200 -29.79 -0.25 -13.59
CA PRO A 200 -28.97 0.75 -14.31
C PRO A 200 -29.81 1.86 -14.99
N GLN A 201 -31.12 1.91 -14.74
CA GLN A 201 -32.02 2.90 -15.27
C GLN A 201 -32.84 3.51 -14.12
N GLY A 202 -32.27 4.57 -13.54
CA GLY A 202 -33.00 5.65 -12.87
C GLY A 202 -33.93 5.28 -11.72
N TRP A 203 -33.46 5.52 -10.50
CA TRP A 203 -34.24 5.69 -9.26
C TRP A 203 -35.04 4.46 -8.78
N PRO A 204 -35.13 4.23 -7.46
CA PRO A 204 -36.08 3.26 -6.94
C PRO A 204 -37.51 3.72 -7.25
N ALA A 205 -38.17 3.04 -8.18
CA ALA A 205 -39.59 3.16 -8.41
C ALA A 205 -40.34 2.65 -7.17
N GLY A 206 -40.57 3.55 -6.21
CA GLY A 206 -41.24 3.20 -4.95
C GLY A 206 -41.05 4.15 -3.77
N LEU A 207 -40.40 5.31 -3.92
CA LEU A 207 -40.23 6.27 -2.82
C LEU A 207 -40.97 7.60 -3.03
N HIS A 208 -42.27 7.53 -3.34
CA HIS A 208 -43.13 8.69 -3.12
C HIS A 208 -43.52 8.75 -1.63
N ARG A 209 -43.09 9.84 -0.97
CA ARG A 209 -43.43 10.27 0.42
C ARG A 209 -42.51 9.84 1.57
N ARG A 210 -41.20 10.01 1.45
CA ARG A 210 -40.38 10.42 2.61
C ARG A 210 -39.35 11.45 2.17
N ALA A 211 -39.71 12.72 2.35
CA ALA A 211 -38.75 13.81 2.31
C ALA A 211 -37.75 13.59 3.47
N LEU A 212 -36.58 13.06 3.15
CA LEU A 212 -35.41 13.05 4.03
C LEU A 212 -34.51 14.21 3.59
N CYS A 213 -34.29 15.14 4.51
CA CYS A 213 -33.54 16.37 4.33
C CYS A 213 -32.10 16.12 3.83
N PRO A 214 -31.50 17.02 3.04
CA PRO A 214 -30.24 16.74 2.31
C PRO A 214 -28.94 16.83 3.14
N HIS A 215 -28.97 17.08 4.46
CA HIS A 215 -27.74 17.47 5.19
C HIS A 215 -26.96 16.34 5.91
N TRP A 216 -27.34 15.06 5.80
CA TRP A 216 -26.60 13.95 6.43
C TRP A 216 -25.87 13.07 5.41
N TRP A 217 -25.00 13.68 4.60
CA TRP A 217 -24.06 13.00 3.71
C TRP A 217 -22.62 13.15 4.23
N GLY A 218 -22.40 12.76 5.48
CA GLY A 218 -21.06 12.84 6.08
C GLY A 218 -21.01 12.54 7.57
N ALA A 219 -21.28 11.30 7.98
CA ALA A 219 -20.80 10.79 9.27
C ALA A 219 -20.82 9.26 9.25
N GLY A 220 -19.67 8.65 9.56
CA GLY A 220 -19.47 7.21 9.69
C GLY A 220 -20.24 6.57 10.86
N PRO A 221 -19.98 5.28 11.14
CA PRO A 221 -20.94 4.41 11.81
C PRO A 221 -20.91 4.59 13.32
N VAL A 222 -21.98 5.13 13.90
CA VAL A 222 -22.17 5.16 15.37
C VAL A 222 -23.58 4.69 15.73
N ALA A 223 -23.60 3.53 16.37
CA ALA A 223 -24.50 3.05 17.40
C ALA A 223 -26.01 3.36 17.29
N ALA A 224 -26.78 2.28 17.11
CA ALA A 224 -28.22 2.19 17.27
C ALA A 224 -28.74 2.92 18.53
N ARG A 225 -29.74 3.80 18.35
CA ARG A 225 -30.71 4.18 19.39
C ARG A 225 -32.10 4.33 18.75
N HIS A 226 -33.06 3.58 19.26
CA HIS A 226 -34.46 3.62 18.84
C HIS A 226 -35.13 4.94 19.25
N PRO A 227 -35.80 5.68 18.34
CA PRO A 227 -36.68 6.77 18.72
C PRO A 227 -38.06 6.23 19.13
N ALA A 228 -38.54 6.60 20.31
CA ALA A 228 -39.93 6.36 20.72
C ALA A 228 -40.82 7.51 20.20
N PHE A 229 -41.85 7.18 19.42
CA PHE A 229 -42.80 8.13 18.87
C PHE A 229 -44.10 8.11 19.69
N HIS A 230 -44.53 9.26 20.20
CA HIS A 230 -45.88 9.43 20.77
C HIS A 230 -46.74 10.27 19.82
N LEU A 231 -47.90 9.73 19.45
CA LEU A 231 -48.91 10.38 18.64
C LEU A 231 -49.89 11.15 19.51
N ARG A 232 -49.96 12.48 19.36
CA ARG A 232 -51.08 13.28 19.87
C ARG A 232 -51.58 14.22 18.77
N ARG A 233 -52.85 14.06 18.38
CA ARG A 233 -53.58 14.85 17.36
C ARG A 233 -52.85 15.05 16.02
N GLY A 234 -52.54 13.94 15.34
CA GLY A 234 -52.22 13.95 13.91
C GLY A 234 -50.93 14.65 13.48
N ARG A 235 -50.10 15.12 14.41
CA ARG A 235 -48.74 15.61 14.16
C ARG A 235 -47.75 14.84 15.04
N VAL A 236 -46.71 14.31 14.43
CA VAL A 236 -45.58 13.72 15.15
C VAL A 236 -44.76 14.85 15.74
N HIS A 237 -44.73 14.96 17.07
CA HIS A 237 -43.75 15.78 17.76
C HIS A 237 -42.57 14.90 18.17
N CYS A 238 -41.39 15.21 17.63
CA CYS A 238 -40.14 14.59 18.03
C CYS A 238 -39.56 15.41 19.20
N SER A 239 -39.81 15.01 20.44
CA SER A 239 -39.14 15.63 21.59
C SER A 239 -37.80 14.92 21.83
N LEU A 240 -36.69 15.59 21.52
CA LEU A 240 -35.38 15.17 22.02
C LEU A 240 -35.38 15.41 23.53
N ARG A 241 -35.44 14.33 24.32
CA ARG A 241 -35.16 14.38 25.76
C ARG A 241 -33.65 14.63 25.92
N ARG A 242 -33.21 15.89 25.89
CA ARG A 242 -31.85 16.28 26.30
C ARG A 242 -31.74 16.05 27.80
N GLY A 243 -31.12 14.94 28.18
CA GLY A 243 -30.51 14.83 29.51
C GLY A 243 -29.27 15.72 29.54
N GLY A 244 -29.26 16.72 30.40
CA GLY A 244 -28.11 17.56 30.73
C GLY A 244 -28.55 18.54 31.81
N ALA A 245 -28.20 18.30 33.07
CA ALA A 245 -26.97 18.81 33.69
C ALA A 245 -26.97 20.34 33.77
N GLN A 246 -27.25 20.82 34.98
CA GLN A 246 -27.25 22.21 35.45
C GLN A 246 -25.88 22.88 35.26
N ARG A 247 -25.86 24.15 34.84
CA ARG A 247 -24.97 25.19 35.43
C ARG A 247 -25.51 26.61 35.14
N PRO A 248 -25.25 27.58 36.05
CA PRO A 248 -26.01 28.82 36.21
C PRO A 248 -25.32 30.05 35.59
N GLY A 249 -26.06 31.15 35.46
CA GLY A 249 -25.52 32.51 35.51
C GLY A 249 -25.61 33.34 34.23
N ASP A 250 -26.14 34.55 34.40
CA ASP A 250 -25.90 35.79 33.64
C ASP A 250 -26.94 36.21 32.58
N ASP A 251 -28.10 36.63 33.11
CA ASP A 251 -28.62 38.01 33.12
C ASP A 251 -28.48 38.98 31.91
N HIS A 252 -29.65 39.61 31.64
CA HIS A 252 -29.92 40.90 30.95
C HIS A 252 -29.75 40.91 29.40
N LEU A 253 -30.61 41.51 28.56
CA LEU A 253 -31.46 42.70 28.70
C LEU A 253 -32.45 42.80 27.49
N HIS A 254 -33.75 42.94 27.78
CA HIS A 254 -34.83 43.68 27.07
C HIS A 254 -35.28 43.41 25.58
N PRO A 255 -36.53 43.79 25.20
CA PRO A 255 -37.42 43.12 24.24
C PRO A 255 -37.97 44.08 23.11
N PRO A 256 -39.25 44.07 22.67
CA PRO A 256 -39.70 43.58 21.36
C PRO A 256 -40.39 44.65 20.46
N ALA A 257 -40.62 44.35 19.17
CA ALA A 257 -41.62 44.96 18.27
C ALA A 257 -41.51 44.25 16.90
N ALA A 258 -42.53 43.97 16.09
CA ALA A 258 -43.98 44.21 16.10
C ALA A 258 -44.65 43.11 15.26
#